data_AF-A0A4R6T165-F1
#
_entry.id   AF-A0A4R6T165-F1
#
_cell.length_a   1.000
_cell.length_b   1.000
_cell.length_c   1.000
_cell.angle_alpha   90.00
_cell.angle_beta   90.00
_cell.angle_gamma   90.00
#
_symmetry.space_group_name_H-M   'P 1'
#
loop_
_entity.id
_entity.type
_entity.pdbx_description
1 polymer ?
#
loop_
_entity_poly.entity_id
_entity_poly.type
_entity_poly.pdbx_seq_one_letter_code
_entity_poly.pdbx_strand_id
1 'polypeptide(L)'
;MSVEEIPSDTLVEMTPELYQEFAQGGCVPACHLSEKWINIGDKFRLATLPCAYHPSGGTAGLIRIEERDVMLSESADEKKFVKIQYKILSDWEKGRKEAIKKGRGGCFRINGKIVH
;
A
#
# COMPACT_ATOMS: atom_id res chain seq x y z
N MET A 1 3.03 5.04 -24.17
CA MET A 1 4.00 4.73 -23.10
C MET A 1 3.29 3.75 -22.21
N SER A 2 3.87 2.57 -22.02
CA SER A 2 3.34 1.62 -21.06
C SER A 2 3.85 1.92 -19.65
N VAL A 3 3.18 1.41 -18.62
CA VAL A 3 3.63 1.54 -17.22
C VAL A 3 5.05 1.01 -17.04
N GLU A 4 5.40 -0.08 -17.73
CA GLU A 4 6.72 -0.72 -17.69
C GLU A 4 7.84 0.16 -18.27
N GLU A 5 7.49 1.14 -19.09
CA GLU A 5 8.43 2.08 -19.72
C GLU A 5 8.68 3.34 -18.88
N ILE A 6 7.97 3.53 -17.76
CA ILE A 6 8.15 4.70 -16.90
C ILE A 6 9.48 4.58 -16.15
N PRO A 7 10.45 5.48 -16.40
CA PRO A 7 11.71 5.45 -15.66
C PRO A 7 11.47 5.76 -14.18
N SER A 8 12.13 5.01 -13.28
CA SER A 8 12.07 5.29 -11.85
C SER A 8 12.52 6.73 -11.57
N ASP A 9 11.87 7.39 -10.60
CA ASP A 9 12.16 8.76 -10.18
C ASP A 9 11.96 9.88 -11.22
N THR A 10 11.37 9.58 -12.37
CA THR A 10 10.96 10.61 -13.35
C THR A 10 9.52 11.05 -13.10
N LEU A 11 9.30 12.36 -13.10
CA LEU A 11 7.95 12.91 -13.06
C LEU A 11 7.28 12.74 -14.43
N VAL A 12 6.13 12.07 -14.44
CA VAL A 12 5.29 11.80 -15.60
C VAL A 12 3.89 12.35 -15.31
N GLU A 13 3.23 12.86 -16.34
CA GLU A 13 1.83 13.29 -16.24
C GLU A 13 0.90 12.09 -16.41
N MET A 14 -0.11 11.96 -15.54
CA MET A 14 -1.12 10.92 -15.63
C MET A 14 -2.04 11.18 -16.83
N THR A 15 -1.85 10.45 -17.92
CA THR A 15 -2.75 10.49 -19.09
C THR A 15 -3.90 9.50 -18.95
N PRO A 16 -4.99 9.64 -19.73
CA PRO A 16 -6.07 8.64 -19.75
C PRO A 16 -5.58 7.22 -20.09
N GLU A 17 -4.61 7.10 -21.00
CA GLU A 17 -4.03 5.83 -21.43
C GLU A 17 -3.26 5.16 -20.29
N LEU A 18 -2.40 5.93 -19.59
CA LEU A 18 -1.66 5.44 -18.42
C LEU A 18 -2.61 5.02 -17.30
N TYR A 19 -3.65 5.83 -17.04
CA TYR A 19 -4.67 5.48 -16.05
C TYR A 19 -5.32 4.13 -16.37
N GLN A 20 -5.67 3.90 -17.64
CA GLN A 20 -6.29 2.66 -18.07
C GLN A 20 -5.33 1.46 -17.95
N GLU A 21 -4.05 1.63 -18.27
CA GLU A 21 -3.05 0.58 -18.08
C GLU A 21 -2.86 0.21 -16.61
N PHE A 22 -2.72 1.21 -15.72
CA PHE A 22 -2.63 0.98 -14.28
C PHE A 22 -3.87 0.22 -13.77
N ALA A 23 -5.07 0.66 -14.17
CA ALA A 23 -6.32 0.03 -13.77
C ALA A 23 -6.42 -1.43 -14.25
N GLN A 24 -5.96 -1.74 -15.47
CA GLN A 24 -5.91 -3.10 -16.00
C GLN A 24 -4.91 -3.99 -15.24
N GLY A 25 -3.79 -3.42 -14.78
CA GLY A 25 -2.83 -4.08 -13.90
C GLY A 25 -3.31 -4.28 -12.46
N GLY A 26 -4.56 -3.90 -12.14
CA GLY A 26 -5.11 -3.97 -10.78
C GLY A 26 -4.59 -2.88 -9.84
N CYS A 27 -3.84 -1.91 -10.34
CA CYS A 27 -3.36 -0.75 -9.61
C CYS A 27 -4.24 0.45 -9.97
N VAL A 28 -5.16 0.85 -9.10
CA VAL A 28 -5.80 2.17 -9.26
C VAL A 28 -4.90 3.24 -8.63
N PRO A 29 -4.84 4.48 -9.15
CA PRO A 29 -4.08 5.60 -8.55
C PRO A 29 -4.48 5.98 -7.12
N ALA A 30 -5.40 5.23 -6.51
CA ALA A 30 -5.79 5.29 -5.10
C ALA A 30 -4.99 4.32 -4.19
N CYS A 31 -4.41 3.23 -4.73
CA CYS A 31 -3.90 2.13 -3.92
C CYS A 31 -2.55 2.41 -3.20
N HIS A 32 -1.79 3.42 -3.62
CA HIS A 32 -0.42 3.63 -3.13
C HIS A 32 -0.12 5.08 -2.70
N LEU A 33 -1.15 5.80 -2.24
CA LEU A 33 -1.04 7.23 -1.98
C LEU A 33 -0.24 7.56 -0.73
N SER A 34 0.58 8.60 -0.84
CA SER A 34 1.16 9.29 0.32
C SER A 34 0.18 10.19 1.05
N GLU A 35 -0.96 10.55 0.44
CA GLU A 35 -2.07 11.28 1.07
C GLU A 35 -3.18 11.73 0.10
N LYS A 36 -2.90 11.84 -1.21
CA LYS A 36 -3.81 12.46 -2.20
C LYS A 36 -3.95 11.66 -3.47
N TRP A 37 -5.18 11.51 -3.95
CA TRP A 37 -5.49 10.87 -5.23
C TRP A 37 -4.74 11.55 -6.38
N ILE A 38 -4.19 10.75 -7.30
CA ILE A 38 -3.55 11.22 -8.54
C ILE A 38 -4.59 11.12 -9.66
N ASN A 39 -5.01 12.27 -10.18
CA ASN A 39 -6.01 12.38 -11.23
C ASN A 39 -5.34 12.50 -12.60
N ILE A 40 -6.14 12.35 -13.67
CA ILE A 40 -5.67 12.66 -15.03
C ILE A 40 -5.23 14.13 -15.08
N GLY A 41 -4.03 14.37 -15.63
CA GLY A 41 -3.36 15.67 -15.68
C GLY A 41 -2.44 15.95 -14.48
N ASP A 42 -2.50 15.15 -13.41
CA ASP A 42 -1.58 15.30 -12.28
C ASP A 42 -0.21 14.68 -12.59
N LYS A 43 0.85 15.27 -12.05
CA LYS A 43 2.19 14.69 -12.13
C LYS A 43 2.45 13.70 -11.00
N PHE A 44 3.08 12.59 -11.36
CA PHE A 44 3.47 11.53 -10.44
C PHE A 44 4.84 10.96 -10.81
N ARG A 45 5.42 10.19 -9.91
CA ARG A 45 6.57 9.33 -10.18
C ARG A 45 6.37 7.96 -9.56
N LEU A 46 7.10 6.97 -10.06
CA LEU A 46 7.21 5.66 -9.43
C LEU A 46 8.43 5.64 -8.51
N ALA A 47 8.25 5.09 -7.32
CA ALA A 47 9.30 4.87 -6.35
C ALA A 47 9.13 3.49 -5.71
N THR A 48 10.23 2.79 -5.46
CA THR A 48 10.20 1.55 -4.68
C THR A 48 10.34 1.92 -3.20
N LEU A 49 9.29 1.70 -2.41
CA LEU A 49 9.26 2.05 -0.99
C LEU A 49 8.67 0.93 -0.13
N PRO A 50 9.00 0.89 1.18
CA PRO A 50 8.37 -0.04 2.12
C PRO A 50 6.87 0.26 2.23
N CYS A 51 6.03 -0.71 1.87
CA CYS A 51 4.58 -0.60 1.86
C CYS A 51 3.92 -1.64 2.79
N ALA A 52 2.97 -1.20 3.61
CA ALA A 52 2.19 -2.07 4.47
C ALA A 52 1.08 -2.73 3.66
N TYR A 53 1.06 -4.06 3.63
CA TYR A 53 0.05 -4.79 2.88
C TYR A 53 -0.40 -6.08 3.58
N HIS A 54 -1.56 -6.58 3.15
CA HIS A 54 -2.09 -7.87 3.58
C HIS A 54 -1.81 -8.92 2.48
N PRO A 55 -0.99 -9.96 2.75
CA PRO A 55 -0.59 -10.96 1.74
C PRO A 55 -1.69 -11.90 1.26
N SER A 56 -2.93 -11.70 1.69
CA SER A 56 -4.10 -12.47 1.26
C SER A 56 -5.33 -11.60 1.48
N GLY A 57 -5.94 -11.09 0.40
CA GLY A 57 -6.94 -10.02 0.37
C GLY A 57 -8.26 -10.27 1.13
N GLY A 58 -8.21 -10.47 2.45
CA GLY A 58 -9.37 -10.58 3.31
C GLY A 58 -8.96 -10.64 4.78
N THR A 59 -9.41 -9.64 5.55
CA THR A 59 -9.82 -9.61 6.97
C THR A 59 -9.11 -10.43 8.07
N ALA A 60 -8.04 -11.19 7.80
CA ALA A 60 -7.43 -12.14 8.74
C ALA A 60 -5.89 -12.31 8.62
N GLY A 61 -5.22 -11.60 7.69
CA GLY A 61 -3.77 -11.71 7.48
C GLY A 61 -2.94 -10.75 8.33
N LEU A 62 -1.77 -11.21 8.80
CA LEU A 62 -0.71 -10.35 9.35
C LEU A 62 -0.38 -9.23 8.36
N ILE A 63 -0.35 -7.97 8.80
CA ILE A 63 0.24 -6.89 7.99
C ILE A 63 1.74 -7.13 7.90
N ARG A 64 2.30 -7.00 6.70
CA ARG A 64 3.74 -7.04 6.46
C ARG A 64 4.19 -5.75 5.79
N ILE A 65 5.46 -5.43 5.96
CA ILE A 65 6.14 -4.36 5.23
C ILE A 65 7.10 -5.02 4.25
N GLU A 66 6.93 -4.72 2.96
CA GLU A 66 7.84 -5.15 1.89
C GLU A 66 8.05 -3.98 0.93
N GLU A 67 9.21 -3.96 0.28
CA GLU A 67 9.50 -3.02 -0.81
C GLU A 67 8.56 -3.28 -1.98
N ARG A 68 7.84 -2.24 -2.40
CA ARG A 68 6.90 -2.28 -3.52
C ARG A 68 6.97 -0.99 -4.31
N ASP A 69 6.70 -1.08 -5.60
CA ASP A 69 6.57 0.10 -6.44
C ASP A 69 5.26 0.83 -6.10
N VAL A 70 5.41 2.10 -5.75
CA VAL A 70 4.33 2.98 -5.34
C VAL A 70 4.29 4.21 -6.23
N MET A 71 3.08 4.70 -6.45
CA MET A 71 2.82 5.91 -7.22
C MET A 71 2.76 7.11 -6.27
N LEU A 72 3.69 8.04 -6.43
CA LEU A 72 3.81 9.23 -5.59
C LEU A 72 3.50 10.47 -6.41
N SER A 73 2.61 11.32 -5.90
CA SER A 73 2.37 12.63 -6.52
C SER A 73 3.62 13.50 -6.46
N GLU A 74 3.72 14.51 -7.32
CA GLU A 74 4.86 15.45 -7.34
C GLU A 74 5.15 16.10 -5.97
N SER A 75 4.12 16.30 -5.14
CA SER A 75 4.23 16.90 -3.81
C SER A 75 4.36 15.88 -2.66
N ALA A 76 4.47 14.59 -2.97
CA ALA A 76 4.56 13.54 -1.97
C ALA A 76 5.90 13.58 -1.22
N ASP A 77 5.83 13.54 0.11
CA ASP A 77 6.99 13.33 0.97
C ASP A 77 7.16 11.82 1.26
N GLU A 78 8.22 11.22 0.72
CA GLU A 78 8.54 9.80 0.92
C GLU A 78 8.76 9.45 2.39
N LYS A 79 9.43 10.31 3.15
CA LYS A 79 9.69 10.05 4.57
C LYS A 79 8.39 10.01 5.34
N LYS A 80 7.46 10.89 4.96
CA LYS A 80 6.09 10.89 5.51
C LYS A 80 5.33 9.64 5.10
N PHE A 81 5.38 9.24 3.84
CA PHE A 81 4.79 7.98 3.34
C PHE A 81 5.28 6.79 4.17
N VAL A 82 6.60 6.60 4.25
CA VAL A 82 7.22 5.49 5.00
C VAL A 82 6.79 5.51 6.46
N LYS A 83 6.76 6.68 7.10
CA LYS A 83 6.28 6.82 8.49
C LYS A 83 4.81 6.39 8.65
N ILE A 84 3.95 6.68 7.67
CA ILE A 84 2.55 6.23 7.67
C ILE A 84 2.46 4.70 7.56
N GLN A 85 3.22 4.08 6.64
CA GLN A 85 3.23 2.63 6.46
C GLN A 85 3.64 1.88 7.73
N TYR A 86 4.72 2.32 8.40
CA TYR A 86 5.13 1.75 9.68
C TYR A 86 4.12 2.02 10.81
N LYS A 87 3.43 3.16 10.79
CA LYS A 87 2.37 3.46 11.75
C LYS A 87 1.17 2.49 11.59
N ILE A 88 0.77 2.18 10.36
CA ILE A 88 -0.30 1.20 10.08
C ILE A 88 0.04 -0.16 10.69
N LEU A 89 1.27 -0.64 10.47
CA LEU A 89 1.75 -1.89 11.07
C LEU A 89 1.69 -1.83 12.61
N SER A 90 2.25 -0.77 13.21
CA SER A 90 2.28 -0.60 14.67
C SER A 90 0.88 -0.53 15.28
N ASP A 91 -0.05 0.21 14.68
CA ASP A 91 -1.42 0.35 15.17
C ASP A 91 -2.18 -0.99 15.07
N TRP A 92 -1.96 -1.76 14.01
CA TRP A 92 -2.50 -3.12 13.88
C TRP A 92 -1.94 -4.07 14.94
N GLU A 93 -0.62 -4.07 15.16
CA GLU A 93 0.00 -4.90 16.20
C GLU A 93 -0.50 -4.55 17.60
N LYS A 94 -0.66 -3.24 17.88
CA LYS A 94 -1.21 -2.77 19.15
C LYS A 94 -2.66 -3.23 19.31
N GLY A 95 -3.51 -3.05 18.31
CA GLY A 95 -4.89 -3.54 18.31
C GLY A 95 -4.98 -5.05 18.53
N ARG A 96 -4.09 -5.82 17.89
CA ARG A 96 -3.97 -7.27 18.08
C ARG A 96 -3.59 -7.62 19.52
N LYS A 97 -2.56 -7.00 20.09
CA LYS A 97 -2.13 -7.22 21.48
C LYS A 97 -3.25 -6.87 22.48
N GLU A 98 -3.99 -5.79 22.25
CA GLU A 98 -5.11 -5.38 23.10
C GLU A 98 -6.31 -6.31 23.00
N ALA A 99 -6.64 -6.83 21.81
CA ALA A 99 -7.70 -7.81 21.63
C ALA A 99 -7.40 -9.13 22.37
N ILE A 100 -6.14 -9.60 22.29
CA ILE A 100 -5.65 -10.76 23.04
C ILE A 100 -5.79 -10.54 24.55
N LYS A 101 -5.34 -9.39 25.06
CA LYS A 101 -5.44 -9.04 26.50
C LYS A 101 -6.89 -9.01 27.01
N LYS A 102 -7.85 -8.63 26.16
CA LYS A 102 -9.28 -8.54 26.51
C LYS A 102 -10.04 -9.87 26.32
N GLY A 103 -9.34 -10.97 26.01
CA GLY A 103 -9.96 -12.28 25.76
C GLY A 103 -10.86 -12.31 24.52
N ARG A 104 -10.81 -11.29 23.65
CA ARG A 104 -11.57 -11.21 22.41
C ARG A 104 -10.71 -11.77 21.29
N GLY A 105 -10.74 -13.09 21.12
CA GLY A 105 -10.04 -13.76 20.03
C GLY A 105 -10.79 -13.58 18.72
N GLY A 106 -10.22 -12.81 17.79
CA GLY A 106 -10.55 -12.95 16.37
C GLY A 106 -10.21 -14.37 15.90
N CYS A 107 -10.78 -14.80 14.77
CA CYS A 107 -10.50 -16.12 14.21
C CYS A 107 -9.04 -16.20 13.73
N PHE A 108 -8.12 -16.65 14.60
CA PHE A 108 -6.71 -16.81 14.29
C PHE A 108 -6.44 -18.26 13.88
N ARG A 109 -6.83 -18.60 12.65
CA ARG A 109 -6.47 -19.88 12.02
C ARG A 109 -5.37 -19.64 11.00
N ILE A 110 -4.20 -20.25 11.19
CA ILE A 110 -3.21 -20.45 10.11
C ILE A 110 -3.39 -21.90 9.64
N ASN A 111 -3.76 -22.11 8.38
CA ASN A 111 -4.09 -23.44 7.83
C ASN A 111 -5.08 -24.24 8.69
N GLY A 112 -6.09 -23.58 9.27
CA GLY A 112 -7.12 -24.24 10.07
C GLY A 112 -6.72 -24.58 11.53
N LYS A 113 -5.49 -24.29 11.97
CA LYS A 113 -5.03 -24.56 13.35
C LYS A 113 -4.91 -23.29 14.17
N ILE A 114 -5.31 -23.38 15.44
CA ILE A 114 -5.06 -22.34 16.45
C ILE A 114 -3.60 -22.45 16.86
N VAL A 115 -2.85 -21.35 16.71
CA VAL A 115 -1.47 -21.24 17.22
C VAL A 115 -1.56 -20.54 18.57
N HIS A 116 -1.15 -21.24 19.63
CA HIS A 116 -1.02 -20.68 20.99
C HIS A 116 0.27 -19.87 21.12
#